data_AF-A0A1J3ISB7-F1
#
_entry.id   AF-A0A1J3ISB7-F1
#
_cell.length_a   1.000
_cell.length_b   1.000
_cell.length_c   1.000
_cell.angle_alpha   90.00
_cell.angle_beta   90.00
_cell.angle_gamma   90.00
#
_symmetry.space_group_name_H-M   'P 1'
#
loop_
_entity.id
_entity.type
_entity.pdbx_description
1 polymer ?
#
loop_
_entity_poly.entity_id
_entity_poly.type
_entity_poly.pdbx_seq_one_letter_code
_entity_poly.pdbx_strand_id
1 'polypeptide(L)'
;WDLSLSAVVSSASTGSDAIGAIEFDPSGEILATGGIARKIRSYRLSSLLESSPSRDDHLSCICTPAKLSSLKWRPDLAGRVIGSGDYD
;
A
#
# COMPACT_ATOMS: atom_id res chain seq x y z
N TRP A 1 22.98 -1.44 -7.26
CA TRP A 1 21.75 -1.74 -6.51
C TRP A 1 22.16 -2.57 -5.33
N ASP A 2 21.97 -2.06 -4.11
CA ASP A 2 22.14 -2.84 -2.89
C ASP A 2 20.73 -3.32 -2.47
N LEU A 3 20.52 -4.64 -2.45
CA LEU A 3 19.21 -5.26 -2.20
C LEU A 3 19.36 -6.22 -1.02
N SER A 4 19.08 -5.74 0.19
CA SER A 4 18.96 -6.59 1.37
C SER A 4 17.53 -7.13 1.46
N LEU A 5 17.37 -8.44 1.22
CA LEU A 5 16.08 -9.10 1.25
C LEU A 5 15.68 -9.38 2.71
N SER A 6 14.72 -8.63 3.25
CA SER A 6 14.10 -8.91 4.55
C SER A 6 12.68 -9.42 4.32
N ALA A 7 12.39 -10.64 4.79
CA ALA A 7 11.08 -11.28 4.63
C ALA A 7 10.33 -11.25 5.96
N VAL A 8 9.26 -10.47 6.05
CA VAL A 8 8.29 -10.58 7.14
C VAL A 8 7.18 -11.52 6.69
N VAL A 9 7.05 -12.67 7.37
CA VAL A 9 6.00 -13.66 7.12
C VAL A 9 5.05 -13.68 8.31
N SER A 10 3.87 -13.08 8.18
CA SER A 10 2.62 -13.59 8.77
C SER A 10 1.40 -12.73 8.51
N SER A 11 0.39 -13.29 7.83
CA SER A 11 -0.79 -13.90 8.47
C SER A 11 -1.67 -14.52 7.38
N ALA A 12 -2.28 -15.66 7.65
CA ALA A 12 -3.22 -16.31 6.73
C ALA A 12 -4.53 -15.51 6.71
N SER A 13 -4.66 -14.57 5.77
CA SER A 13 -5.95 -13.99 5.42
C SER A 13 -6.76 -15.03 4.64
N THR A 14 -8.05 -15.14 4.94
CA THR A 14 -8.98 -16.08 4.27
C THR A 14 -9.27 -15.70 2.80
N GLY A 15 -8.64 -14.65 2.28
CA GLY A 15 -8.74 -14.17 0.91
C GLY A 15 -7.39 -13.68 0.39
N SER A 16 -7.22 -13.66 -0.94
CA SER A 16 -5.98 -13.23 -1.58
C SER A 16 -5.67 -11.76 -1.25
N ASP A 17 -4.52 -11.52 -0.63
CA ASP A 17 -3.96 -10.18 -0.42
C ASP A 17 -2.84 -9.88 -1.43
N ALA A 18 -2.95 -10.45 -2.63
CA ALA A 18 -1.98 -10.22 -3.70
C ALA A 18 -2.00 -8.73 -4.09
N ILE A 19 -0.84 -8.10 -3.93
CA ILE A 19 -0.61 -6.70 -4.26
C ILE A 19 -0.27 -6.63 -5.76
N GLY A 20 -1.07 -5.86 -6.51
CA GLY A 20 -0.87 -5.61 -7.94
C GLY A 20 -0.26 -4.24 -8.23
N ALA A 21 -0.36 -3.31 -7.28
CA ALA A 21 0.15 -1.96 -7.39
C ALA A 21 0.75 -1.48 -6.06
N ILE A 22 1.89 -0.80 -6.16
CA ILE A 22 2.57 -0.13 -5.03
C ILE A 22 2.99 1.26 -5.47
N GLU A 23 2.88 2.22 -4.56
CA GLU A 23 3.32 3.58 -4.85
C GLU A 23 3.63 4.40 -3.60
N PHE A 24 4.73 5.13 -3.65
CA PHE A 24 5.07 6.14 -2.64
C PHE A 24 4.41 7.46 -2.98
N ASP A 25 3.99 8.18 -1.94
CA ASP A 25 3.63 9.57 -2.10
C ASP A 25 4.87 10.42 -2.49
N PRO A 26 4.68 11.67 -2.98
CA PRO A 26 5.80 12.51 -3.42
C PRO A 26 6.85 12.80 -2.34
N SER A 27 6.51 12.72 -1.04
CA SER A 27 7.46 12.90 0.06
C SER A 27 8.22 11.63 0.43
N GLY A 28 7.71 10.45 0.04
CA GLY A 28 8.27 9.15 0.41
C GLY A 28 7.93 8.69 1.83
N GLU A 29 7.09 9.42 2.57
CA GLU A 29 6.68 9.05 3.92
C GLU A 29 5.54 8.02 3.95
N ILE A 30 4.72 8.01 2.90
CA ILE A 30 3.52 7.19 2.80
C ILE A 30 3.65 6.20 1.65
N LEU A 31 3.39 4.93 1.94
CA LEU A 31 3.26 3.87 0.96
C LEU A 31 1.78 3.54 0.77
N ALA A 32 1.31 3.50 -0.47
CA ALA A 32 0.01 2.99 -0.85
C ALA A 32 0.14 1.63 -1.55
N THR A 33 -0.72 0.68 -1.20
CA THR A 33 -0.80 -0.63 -1.87
C THR A 33 -2.22 -0.90 -2.34
N GLY A 34 -2.34 -1.62 -3.45
CA GLY A 34 -3.62 -2.04 -4.02
C GLY A 34 -3.49 -3.34 -4.80
N GLY A 35 -4.60 -4.07 -4.98
CA GLY A 35 -4.57 -5.32 -5.73
C GLY A 35 -5.85 -6.14 -5.67
N ILE A 36 -5.69 -7.46 -5.57
CA ILE A 36 -6.77 -8.46 -5.66
C ILE A 36 -7.76 -8.34 -4.50
N ALA A 37 -7.28 -7.87 -3.34
CA ALA A 37 -8.10 -7.62 -2.16
C ALA A 37 -9.14 -6.51 -2.35
N ARG A 38 -9.08 -5.76 -3.47
CA ARG A 38 -9.98 -4.62 -3.76
C ARG A 38 -9.95 -3.58 -2.63
N LYS A 39 -8.75 -3.37 -2.11
CA LYS A 39 -8.46 -2.44 -1.01
C LYS A 39 -7.26 -1.61 -1.39
N ILE A 40 -7.37 -0.30 -1.21
CA ILE A 40 -6.23 0.60 -1.16
C ILE A 40 -5.86 0.74 0.30
N ARG A 41 -4.65 0.36 0.67
CA ARG A 41 -4.13 0.49 2.04
C ARG A 41 -2.98 1.48 2.05
N SER A 42 -2.99 2.40 3.01
CA SER A 42 -1.92 3.38 3.20
C SER A 42 -1.15 3.08 4.47
N TYR A 43 0.17 3.26 4.42
CA TYR A 43 1.09 2.95 5.51
C TYR A 43 2.06 4.11 5.70
N ARG A 44 2.42 4.40 6.95
CA ARG A 44 3.55 5.31 7.22
C ARG A 44 4.84 4.49 7.24
N LEU A 45 5.82 4.90 6.44
CA LEU A 45 7.07 4.17 6.30
C LEU A 45 7.82 4.09 7.64
N SER A 46 7.85 5.17 8.42
CA SER A 46 8.50 5.17 9.75
C SER A 46 7.90 4.11 10.67
N SER A 47 6.58 3.91 10.65
CA SER A 47 5.90 2.89 11.45
C SER A 47 6.23 1.47 11.00
N LEU A 48 6.45 1.25 9.70
CA LEU A 48 6.89 -0.06 9.16
C LEU A 48 8.33 -0.41 9.54
N LEU A 49 9.18 0.59 9.78
CA LEU A 49 10.58 0.39 10.18
C LEU A 49 10.75 0.24 11.69
N GLU A 50 9.75 0.65 12.49
CA GLU A 50 9.76 0.42 13.93
C GLU A 50 9.58 -1.09 14.20
N SER A 51 10.56 -1.68 14.89
CA SER A 51 10.64 -3.13 15.13
C SER A 51 9.55 -3.68 16.08
N SER A 52 8.67 -2.81 16.58
CA SER A 52 7.49 -3.19 17.33
C SER A 52 6.25 -3.09 16.43
N PRO A 53 5.73 -4.20 15.90
CA PRO A 53 4.55 -4.16 15.05
C PRO A 53 3.35 -3.71 15.89
N SER A 54 2.89 -2.49 15.63
CA SER A 54 1.59 -2.05 16.14
C SER A 54 0.52 -2.76 15.31
N ARG A 55 -0.54 -3.28 15.93
CA ARG A 55 -1.53 -4.14 15.24
C ARG A 55 -2.34 -3.44 14.14
N ASP A 56 -2.14 -2.13 13.96
CA ASP A 56 -2.84 -1.27 13.01
C ASP A 56 -1.87 -0.25 12.37
N ASP A 57 -0.85 -0.71 11.65
CA ASP A 57 0.09 0.16 10.91
C ASP A 57 -0.56 0.82 9.65
N HIS A 58 -1.84 0.53 9.39
CA HIS A 58 -2.58 1.12 8.28
C HIS A 58 -3.08 2.51 8.68
N LEU A 59 -2.60 3.54 7.99
CA LEU A 59 -3.13 4.90 8.10
C LEU A 59 -4.59 4.99 7.62
N SER A 60 -4.93 4.21 6.59
CA SER A 60 -6.28 4.15 6.04
C SER A 60 -6.46 2.90 5.16
N CYS A 61 -7.71 2.50 5.00
CA CYS A 61 -8.11 1.43 4.08
C CYS A 61 -9.39 1.85 3.33
N ILE A 62 -9.34 1.84 2.00
CA ILE A 62 -10.47 2.19 1.13
C ILE A 62 -10.86 0.95 0.32
N CYS A 63 -12.13 0.59 0.33
CA CYS A 63 -12.65 -0.54 -0.47
C CYS A 63 -13.01 -0.08 -1.89
N THR A 64 -12.68 -0.88 -2.90
CA THR A 64 -12.95 -0.61 -4.31
C THR A 64 -13.91 -1.64 -4.93
N PRO A 65 -14.68 -1.28 -5.96
CA PRO A 65 -15.62 -2.19 -6.63
C PRO A 65 -14.93 -3.28 -7.46
N ALA A 66 -13.68 -3.07 -7.88
CA ALA A 66 -12.92 -3.99 -8.70
C ALA A 66 -11.47 -4.15 -8.22
N LYS A 67 -10.78 -5.14 -8.79
CA LYS A 67 -9.35 -5.42 -8.53
C LYS A 67 -8.53 -4.27 -9.09
N LEU A 68 -7.44 -3.90 -8.42
CA LEU A 68 -6.62 -2.77 -8.82
C LEU A 68 -5.36 -3.21 -9.58
N SER A 69 -5.09 -2.55 -10.71
CA SER A 69 -3.94 -2.78 -11.57
C SER A 69 -2.87 -1.68 -11.44
N SER A 70 -3.29 -0.48 -11.01
CA SER A 70 -2.39 0.66 -10.89
C SER A 70 -2.82 1.65 -9.81
N LEU A 71 -1.82 2.33 -9.25
CA LEU A 71 -1.96 3.46 -8.35
C LEU A 71 -1.05 4.58 -8.85
N LYS A 72 -1.57 5.81 -8.85
CA LYS A 72 -0.82 7.03 -9.16
C LYS A 72 -1.14 8.20 -8.23
N TRP A 73 -0.20 8.59 -7.40
CA TRP A 73 -0.20 9.80 -6.60
C TRP A 73 -0.09 10.99 -7.52
N ARG A 74 -0.92 11.99 -7.23
CA ARG A 74 -0.79 13.29 -7.87
C ARG A 74 0.44 14.02 -7.31
N PRO A 75 1.43 14.37 -8.15
CA PRO A 75 2.67 14.96 -7.69
C PRO A 75 2.50 16.40 -7.19
N ASP A 76 1.47 17.12 -7.66
CA ASP A 76 1.22 18.54 -7.40
C ASP A 76 0.47 18.82 -6.09
N LEU A 77 -0.11 17.80 -5.46
CA LEU A 77 -1.00 17.94 -4.30
C LEU A 77 -0.41 17.34 -3.01
N ALA A 78 0.93 17.34 -2.88
CA ALA A 78 1.64 16.92 -1.67
C ALA A 78 1.16 15.57 -1.10
N GLY A 79 0.90 14.59 -1.97
CA GLY A 79 0.45 13.27 -1.51
C GLY A 79 -0.94 13.26 -0.87
N ARG A 80 -1.83 14.19 -1.25
CA ARG A 80 -3.23 14.19 -0.77
C ARG A 80 -4.16 13.36 -1.65
N VAL A 81 -3.86 13.27 -2.94
CA VAL A 81 -4.75 12.64 -3.93
C VAL A 81 -4.02 11.54 -4.66
N ILE A 82 -4.65 10.37 -4.69
CA ILE A 82 -4.20 9.20 -5.44
C ILE A 82 -5.30 8.78 -6.42
N GLY A 83 -4.92 8.51 -7.65
CA GLY A 83 -5.75 7.86 -8.65
C GLY A 83 -5.53 6.35 -8.62
N SER A 84 -6.58 5.59 -8.89
CA SER A 84 -6.52 4.13 -9.00
C SER A 84 -7.14 3.68 -10.30
N GLY A 85 -6.47 2.77 -11.02
CA GLY A 85 -7.03 2.05 -12.15
C GLY A 85 -7.35 0.61 -11.76
N ASP A 86 -8.52 0.13 -12.17
CA ASP A 86 -8.92 -1.27 -12.01
C ASP A 86 -8.61 -2.10 -13.27
N TYR A 87 -9.14 -3.31 -13.34
CA TYR A 87 -8.95 -4.26 -14.44
C TYR A 87 -10.12 -4.29 -15.44
N ASP A 88 -11.24 -3.62 -15.13
CA ASP A 88 -12.48 -3.64 -15.91
C ASP A 88 -12.66 -2.31 -16.67
#